data_AF-A0A1M3L5Q1-F1
#
_entry.id   AF-A0A1M3L5Q1-F1
#
_cell.length_a   1.000
_cell.length_b   1.000
_cell.length_c   1.000
_cell.angle_alpha   90.00
_cell.angle_beta   90.00
_cell.angle_gamma   90.00
#
_symmetry.space_group_name_H-M   'P 1'
#
loop_
_entity.id
_entity.type
_entity.pdbx_description
1 polymer ?
#
loop_
_entity_poly.entity_id
_entity_poly.type
_entity_poly.pdbx_seq_one_letter_code
_entity_poly.pdbx_strand_id
1 'polypeptide(L)'
;MFGQHFIPSKLLEDTIMTIFNFGRHNVPFADIQNIKVDYKYPDSEIYVDLELSGGAQLSLNLPDSLTFMEQFLQKIREEKKI
;
A
#
# COMPACT_ATOMS: atom_id res chain seq x y z
N MET A 1 3.78 32.84 5.09
CA MET A 1 4.35 32.29 3.84
C MET A 1 4.47 30.79 4.03
N PHE A 2 3.64 29.99 3.35
CA PHE A 2 3.71 28.54 3.45
C PHE A 2 4.81 28.05 2.50
N GLY A 3 5.86 27.45 3.07
CA GLY A 3 6.93 26.84 2.29
C GLY A 3 6.35 25.70 1.47
N GLN A 4 6.49 25.79 0.15
CA GLN A 4 6.18 24.68 -0.75
C GLN A 4 7.08 23.51 -0.34
N HIS A 5 6.46 22.43 0.15
CA HIS A 5 7.15 21.19 0.45
C HIS A 5 7.58 20.59 -0.89
N PHE A 6 8.82 20.87 -1.30
CA PHE A 6 9.37 20.39 -2.55
C PHE A 6 9.63 18.88 -2.39
N ILE A 7 8.76 18.06 -2.98
CA ILE A 7 9.00 16.61 -3.09
C ILE A 7 9.96 16.43 -4.28
N PRO A 8 11.18 15.92 -4.09
CA PRO A 8 12.11 15.64 -5.17
C PRO A 8 11.46 14.76 -6.26
N SER A 9 11.65 15.10 -7.53
CA SER A 9 11.08 14.38 -8.69
C SER A 9 11.37 12.88 -8.68
N LYS A 10 12.53 12.47 -8.15
CA LYS A 10 12.91 11.06 -7.99
C LYS A 10 12.02 10.30 -7.01
N LEU A 11 11.57 10.95 -5.93
CA LEU A 11 10.61 10.34 -4.99
C LEU A 11 9.21 10.22 -5.61
N LEU A 12 8.82 11.15 -6.47
CA LEU A 12 7.58 11.05 -7.25
C LEU A 12 7.63 9.89 -8.24
N GLU A 13 8.73 9.74 -8.97
CA GLU A 13 8.94 8.62 -9.91
C GLU A 13 8.94 7.25 -9.21
N ASP A 14 9.67 7.11 -8.09
CA ASP A 14 9.71 5.85 -7.33
C ASP A 14 8.35 5.49 -6.70
N THR A 15 7.56 6.50 -6.32
CA THR A 15 6.21 6.29 -5.76
C THR A 15 5.20 5.89 -6.82
N ILE A 16 5.32 6.40 -8.04
CA ILE A 16 4.46 6.03 -9.19
C ILE A 16 4.84 4.64 -9.72
N MET A 17 6.12 4.25 -9.66
CA MET A 17 6.61 2.97 -10.17
C MET A 17 6.53 1.80 -9.18
N THR A 18 6.18 2.04 -7.92
CA THR A 18 6.07 0.95 -6.94
C THR A 18 4.90 0.04 -7.31
N ILE A 19 5.17 -1.24 -7.53
CA ILE A 19 4.16 -2.28 -7.76
C ILE A 19 4.20 -3.23 -6.58
N PHE A 20 3.06 -3.41 -5.92
CA PHE A 20 2.89 -4.42 -4.89
C PHE A 20 2.61 -5.77 -5.52
N ASN A 21 3.35 -6.79 -5.09
CA ASN A 21 3.26 -8.14 -5.63
C ASN A 21 2.86 -9.09 -4.49
N PHE A 22 1.66 -9.66 -4.53
CA PHE A 22 1.16 -10.59 -3.52
C PHE A 22 0.30 -11.66 -4.19
N GLY A 23 0.55 -12.93 -3.89
CA GLY A 23 -0.09 -14.06 -4.55
C GLY A 23 0.07 -14.01 -6.08
N ARG A 24 -1.04 -13.85 -6.80
CA ARG A 24 -1.08 -13.68 -8.26
C ARG A 24 -1.42 -12.25 -8.70
N HIS A 25 -1.44 -11.31 -7.75
CA HIS A 25 -1.83 -9.93 -7.97
C HIS A 25 -0.59 -9.04 -8.07
N ASN A 26 -0.62 -8.16 -9.07
CA ASN A 26 0.34 -7.09 -9.25
C ASN A 26 -0.45 -5.78 -9.27
N VAL A 27 -0.30 -4.96 -8.24
CA VAL A 27 -1.08 -3.74 -8.06
C VAL A 27 -0.14 -2.54 -7.97
N PRO A 28 -0.16 -1.62 -8.93
CA PRO A 28 0.57 -0.36 -8.84
C PRO A 28 0.12 0.45 -7.62
N PHE A 29 1.06 1.03 -6.88
CA PHE A 29 0.77 1.91 -5.74
C PHE A 29 -0.16 3.05 -6.15
N ALA A 30 0.08 3.64 -7.32
CA ALA A 30 -0.72 4.73 -7.87
C ALA A 30 -2.19 4.35 -8.15
N ASP A 31 -2.49 3.05 -8.28
CA ASP A 31 -3.85 2.56 -8.49
C ASP A 31 -4.61 2.38 -7.18
N ILE A 32 -3.96 2.36 -6.02
CA ILE A 32 -4.63 2.18 -4.73
C ILE A 32 -5.19 3.53 -4.25
N GLN A 33 -6.52 3.60 -4.12
CA GLN A 33 -7.23 4.79 -3.63
C GLN A 33 -7.46 4.74 -2.12
N ASN A 34 -7.77 3.55 -1.60
CA ASN A 34 -8.04 3.35 -0.18
C ASN A 34 -7.63 1.94 0.24
N ILE A 35 -7.26 1.82 1.53
CA ILE A 35 -6.87 0.56 2.16
C ILE A 35 -7.66 0.44 3.45
N LYS A 36 -8.47 -0.60 3.58
CA LYS A 36 -9.10 -0.97 4.84
C LYS A 36 -8.36 -2.17 5.42
N VAL A 37 -7.90 -2.03 6.64
CA VAL A 37 -7.24 -3.11 7.39
C VAL A 37 -8.17 -3.54 8.51
N ASP A 38 -8.48 -4.83 8.56
CA ASP A 38 -9.18 -5.47 9.66
C ASP A 38 -8.21 -6.37 10.41
N TYR A 39 -8.19 -6.27 11.74
CA TYR A 39 -7.29 -7.05 12.58
C TYR A 39 -8.08 -7.75 13.67
N LYS A 40 -7.99 -9.08 13.68
CA LYS A 40 -8.62 -9.94 14.67
C LYS A 40 -7.60 -10.33 15.72
N TYR A 41 -7.52 -9.54 16.79
CA TYR A 41 -6.58 -9.77 17.90
C TYR A 41 -6.64 -11.19 18.49
N PRO A 42 -7.83 -11.80 18.75
CA PRO A 42 -7.89 -13.14 19.33
C PRO A 42 -7.26 -14.22 18.44
N ASP A 43 -7.38 -14.06 17.13
CA ASP A 43 -6.95 -15.05 16.14
C ASP A 43 -5.57 -14.71 15.56
N SER A 44 -5.02 -13.54 15.89
CA SER A 44 -3.78 -13.00 15.32
C SER A 44 -3.82 -12.89 13.78
N GLU A 45 -4.99 -12.58 13.22
CA GLU A 45 -5.20 -12.46 11.77
C GLU A 45 -5.32 -11.00 11.33
N ILE A 46 -4.79 -10.71 10.14
CA ILE A 46 -4.94 -9.42 9.47
C ILE A 46 -5.50 -9.63 8.07
N TYR A 47 -6.49 -8.82 7.71
CA TYR A 47 -7.13 -8.84 6.40
C TYR A 47 -7.09 -7.44 5.80
N VAL A 48 -6.84 -7.37 4.50
CA VAL A 48 -6.74 -6.11 3.77
C VAL A 48 -7.75 -6.10 2.63
N ASP A 49 -8.56 -5.05 2.58
CA ASP A 49 -9.38 -4.71 1.42
C ASP A 49 -8.77 -3.49 0.72
N LEU A 50 -8.52 -3.62 -0.58
CA LEU A 50 -8.01 -2.54 -1.42
C LEU A 50 -9.14 -1.98 -2.29
N GLU A 51 -9.26 -0.66 -2.33
CA GLU A 51 -10.05 0.06 -3.31
C GLU A 51 -9.10 0.60 -4.38
N LEU A 52 -9.33 0.21 -5.63
CA LEU A 52 -8.49 0.56 -6.76
C LEU A 52 -9.14 1.60 -7.67
N SER A 53 -8.31 2.31 -8.41
CA SER A 53 -8.73 3.21 -9.47
C SER A 53 -9.62 2.50 -10.48
N GLY A 54 -10.73 3.15 -10.82
CA GLY A 54 -11.81 2.54 -11.63
C GLY A 54 -12.89 1.84 -10.81
N GLY A 55 -12.83 1.90 -9.47
CA GLY A 55 -13.87 1.39 -8.57
C GLY A 55 -13.80 -0.12 -8.31
N ALA A 56 -12.71 -0.78 -8.72
CA ALA A 56 -12.49 -2.18 -8.42
C ALA A 56 -12.14 -2.35 -6.93
N GLN A 57 -12.63 -3.42 -6.32
CA GLN A 57 -12.33 -3.77 -4.93
C GLN A 57 -11.67 -5.15 -4.88
N LEU A 58 -10.62 -5.29 -4.07
CA LEU A 58 -9.87 -6.52 -3.91
C LEU A 58 -9.71 -6.85 -2.43
N SER A 59 -10.38 -7.91 -1.98
CA SER A 59 -10.22 -8.48 -0.64
C SER A 59 -9.14 -9.54 -0.64
N LEU A 60 -8.11 -9.34 0.17
CA LEU A 60 -6.98 -10.25 0.25
C LEU A 60 -7.26 -11.38 1.24
N ASN A 61 -6.78 -12.58 0.92
CA ASN A 61 -6.69 -13.66 1.89
C ASN A 61 -5.59 -13.34 2.93
N LEU A 62 -5.48 -14.16 3.99
CA LEU A 62 -4.51 -13.92 5.06
C LEU A 62 -3.04 -13.89 4.56
N PRO A 63 -2.53 -14.87 3.78
CA PRO A 63 -1.18 -14.80 3.22
C PRO A 63 -0.90 -13.54 2.40
N ASP A 64 -1.81 -13.19 1.50
CA ASP A 64 -1.65 -12.03 0.62
C ASP A 64 -1.73 -10.71 1.41
N SER A 65 -2.57 -10.66 2.45
CA SER A 65 -2.66 -9.53 3.38
C SER A 65 -1.34 -9.30 4.11
N LEU A 66 -0.69 -10.36 4.58
CA LEU A 66 0.62 -10.26 5.26
C LEU A 66 1.70 -9.74 4.30
N THR A 67 1.82 -10.34 3.11
CA THR A 67 2.79 -9.92 2.10
C THR A 67 2.56 -8.47 1.65
N PHE A 68 1.30 -8.07 1.45
CA PHE A 68 0.95 -6.69 1.14
C PHE A 68 1.38 -5.75 2.27
N MET A 69 1.04 -6.07 3.52
CA MET A 69 1.37 -5.22 4.66
C MET A 69 2.87 -5.08 4.88
N GLU A 70 3.67 -6.12 4.65
CA GLU A 70 5.13 -6.04 4.71
C GLU A 70 5.68 -5.02 3.69
N GLN A 71 5.25 -5.12 2.43
CA GLN A 71 5.67 -4.18 1.38
C GLN A 71 5.16 -2.76 1.64
N PHE A 72 3.93 -2.63 2.10
CA PHE A 72 3.31 -1.34 2.40
C PHE A 72 4.02 -0.63 3.56
N LEU A 73 4.32 -1.34 4.64
CA LEU A 73 5.09 -0.80 5.77
C LEU A 73 6.50 -0.41 5.36
N GLN A 74 7.16 -1.21 4.52
CA GLN A 74 8.47 -0.87 3.97
C GLN A 74 8.42 0.42 3.15
N LYS A 75 7.42 0.58 2.28
CA LYS A 75 7.21 1.82 1.52
C LYS A 75 7.01 3.03 2.43
N ILE A 76 6.18 2.91 3.48
CA ILE A 76 5.97 3.98 4.45
C ILE A 76 7.29 4.38 5.12
N ARG A 77 8.08 3.39 5.56
CA ARG A 77 9.39 3.63 6.19
C ARG A 77 10.33 4.39 5.25
N GLU A 78 10.40 3.98 4.00
CA GLU A 78 11.22 4.64 2.97
C GLU A 78 10.77 6.08 2.69
N GLU A 79 9.47 6.32 2.53
CA GLU A 79 8.93 7.66 2.25
C GLU A 79 9.04 8.61 3.43
N LYS A 80 8.75 8.11 4.63
CA LYS A 80 8.75 8.91 5.86
C LYS A 80 10.13 8.99 6.51
N LYS A 81 11.09 8.20 6.03
CA LYS A 81 12.45 8.06 6.57
C LYS A 81 12.44 7.65 8.05
N ILE A 82 11.65 6.62 8.38
CA ILE A 82 11.53 6.04 9.73
C ILE A 82 11.93 4.57 9.77
#